data_AF-A0A7I8ICD5-F1
#
_entry.id   AF-A0A7I8ICD5-F1
#
_cell.length_a   1.000
_cell.length_b   1.000
_cell.length_c   1.000
_cell.angle_alpha   90.00
_cell.angle_beta   90.00
_cell.angle_gamma   90.00
#
_symmetry.space_group_name_H-M   'P 1'
#
loop_
_entity.id
_entity.type
_entity.pdbx_description
1 polymer ?
#
loop_
_entity_poly.entity_id
_entity_poly.type
_entity_poly.pdbx_seq_one_letter_code
_entity_poly.pdbx_strand_id
1 'polypeptide(L)' 'MEDGLLRLHGDLTQSTRIAYYPPCSRADEVLGLGSHSDKGSITFLLQDDDVTGFKIRHGVWIPDAKRICRQHRRLR' A
#
# COMPACT_ATOMS: atom_id res chain seq x y z
N MET A 1 6.43 14.64 -13.88
CA MET A 1 5.82 14.27 -12.59
C MET A 1 6.52 14.98 -11.46
N GLU A 2 7.85 14.91 -11.42
CA GLU A 2 8.71 15.60 -10.44
C GLU A 2 8.43 17.12 -10.38
N ASP A 3 8.38 17.80 -11.53
CA ASP A 3 8.09 19.25 -11.59
C ASP A 3 6.76 19.63 -10.94
N GLY A 4 5.75 18.75 -11.04
CA GLY A 4 4.43 18.97 -10.45
C GLY A 4 4.43 18.79 -8.93
N LEU A 5 5.14 17.77 -8.44
CA LEU A 5 5.25 17.48 -7.01
C LEU A 5 6.11 18.54 -6.29
N LEU A 6 7.22 18.96 -6.90
CA LEU A 6 8.04 20.07 -6.40
C LEU A 6 7.21 21.35 -6.28
N ARG A 7 6.35 21.64 -7.26
CA ARG A 7 5.47 22.82 -7.21
C ARG A 7 4.44 22.75 -6.08
N LEU A 8 4.01 21.55 -5.69
CA LEU A 8 3.01 21.34 -4.64
C LEU A 8 3.63 21.38 -3.24
N HIS A 9 4.86 20.87 -3.08
CA HIS A 9 5.49 20.66 -1.76
C HIS A 9 6.65 21.61 -1.46
N GLY A 10 7.22 22.30 -2.44
CA GLY A 10 8.37 23.20 -2.28
C GLY A 10 9.70 22.45 -2.10
N ASP A 11 9.68 21.34 -1.37
CA ASP A 11 10.73 20.33 -1.33
C ASP A 11 10.19 18.93 -1.66
N LEU A 12 11.09 17.99 -1.92
CA LEU A 12 10.74 16.57 -2.03
C LEU A 12 11.55 15.77 -1.03
N THR A 13 10.83 15.04 -0.19
CA THR A 13 11.41 14.04 0.72
C THR A 13 10.90 12.66 0.32
N GLN A 14 11.82 11.71 0.18
CA GLN A 14 11.49 10.32 -0.07
C GLN A 14 11.88 9.48 1.15
N SER A 15 10.97 8.59 1.58
CA SER A 15 11.22 7.64 2.67
C SER A 15 10.79 6.23 2.27
N THR A 16 11.53 5.23 2.73
CA THR A 16 11.19 3.81 2.53
C THR A 16 10.81 3.19 3.86
N ARG A 17 9.67 2.47 3.89
CA ARG A 17 9.25 1.65 5.02
C ARG A 17 9.28 0.18 4.63
N ILE A 18 10.02 -0.61 5.39
CA ILE A 18 10.03 -2.08 5.28
C ILE A 18 9.21 -2.62 6.44
N ALA A 19 8.22 -3.47 6.14
CA ALA A 19 7.35 -4.07 7.14
C ALA A 19 7.38 -5.60 7.02
N TYR A 20 7.58 -6.29 8.14
CA TYR A 20 7.53 -7.74 8.23
C TYR A 20 6.46 -8.14 9.25
N TYR A 21 5.50 -8.96 8.81
CA TYR A 21 4.41 -9.46 9.65
C TYR A 21 4.55 -10.99 9.73
N PRO A 22 5.01 -11.55 10.86
CA PRO A 22 5.18 -12.99 11.00
C PRO A 22 3.81 -13.72 11.03
N PRO A 23 3.78 -15.03 10.73
CA PRO A 23 2.58 -15.85 10.92
C PRO A 23 2.03 -15.72 12.35
N CYS A 24 0.70 -15.57 12.47
CA CYS A 24 0.02 -15.40 13.75
C CYS A 24 -1.13 -16.40 13.87
N SER A 25 -1.19 -17.12 15.00
CA SER A 25 -2.25 -18.11 15.26
C SER A 25 -3.62 -17.49 15.54
N ARG A 26 -3.67 -16.20 15.88
CA ARG A 26 -4.88 -15.41 16.18
C ARG A 26 -4.98 -14.19 15.26
N ALA A 27 -4.66 -14.38 13.97
CA ALA A 27 -4.59 -13.30 12.98
C ALA A 27 -5.93 -12.57 12.75
N ASP A 28 -7.03 -13.18 13.16
CA ASP A 28 -8.39 -12.63 13.16
C ASP A 28 -8.66 -11.68 14.34
N GLU A 29 -7.84 -11.75 15.40
CA GLU A 29 -8.00 -10.97 16.63
C GLU A 29 -7.01 -9.82 16.75
N VAL A 30 -6.00 -9.77 15.88
CA VAL A 30 -4.93 -8.75 15.93
C VAL A 30 -4.78 -8.03 14.60
N LEU A 31 -4.24 -6.81 14.66
CA LEU A 31 -3.89 -6.03 13.48
C LEU A 31 -2.37 -6.07 13.28
N GLY A 32 -1.92 -6.38 12.06
CA GLY A 32 -0.51 -6.21 11.69
C GLY A 32 -0.11 -4.72 11.70
N LEU A 33 -0.94 -3.87 11.08
CA LEU A 33 -0.77 -2.42 11.06
C LEU A 33 -2.13 -1.75 11.30
N GLY A 34 -2.16 -0.77 12.20
CA GLY A 34 -3.37 0.00 12.47
C GLY A 34 -3.86 0.75 11.23
N SER A 35 -5.18 0.95 11.14
CA SER A 35 -5.78 1.79 10.10
C SER A 35 -5.18 3.20 10.15
N HIS A 36 -4.67 3.68 9.01
CA HIS A 36 -4.11 5.02 8.88
C HIS A 36 -4.23 5.52 7.44
N SER A 37 -4.03 6.82 7.28
CA SER A 37 -3.68 7.43 6.00
C SER A 37 -2.20 7.78 6.04
N ASP A 38 -1.52 7.60 4.91
CA ASP A 38 -0.12 8.00 4.81
C ASP A 38 0.02 9.51 4.95
N LYS A 39 1.13 9.94 5.57
CA LYS A 39 1.44 11.36 5.74
C LYS A 39 1.95 12.01 4.44
N GLY A 40 2.49 11.20 3.54
CA GLY A 40 3.04 11.65 2.25
C GLY A 40 1.98 11.73 1.16
N SER A 41 2.37 12.28 0.02
CA SER A 41 1.47 12.51 -1.10
C SER A 41 1.27 11.27 -1.96
N ILE A 42 2.33 10.47 -2.12
CA ILE A 42 2.33 9.26 -2.95
C ILE A 42 3.14 8.19 -2.24
N THR A 43 2.55 6.99 -2.13
CA THR A 43 3.22 5.80 -1.62
C THR A 43 3.23 4.74 -2.71
N PHE A 44 4.41 4.23 -3.03
CA PHE A 44 4.57 3.02 -3.84
C PHE A 44 4.71 1.83 -2.91
N LEU A 45 3.77 0.90 -2.98
CA LEU A 45 3.76 -0.31 -2.16
C LEU A 45 4.17 -1.52 -3.00
N LEU A 46 5.25 -2.19 -2.59
CA LEU A 46 5.60 -3.51 -3.08
C LEU A 46 5.15 -4.54 -2.04
N GLN A 47 4.26 -5.45 -2.44
CA GLN A 47 3.75 -6.52 -1.59
C GLN A 47 4.07 -7.86 -2.23
N ASP A 48 4.46 -8.83 -1.40
CA ASP A 48 4.63 -10.23 -1.82
C ASP A 48 3.36 -10.75 -2.48
N ASP A 49 3.48 -11.43 -3.63
CA ASP A 49 2.35 -11.95 -4.40
C ASP A 49 1.53 -12.98 -3.62
N ASP A 50 2.17 -13.80 -2.78
CA ASP A 50 1.54 -14.93 -2.09
C ASP A 50 0.92 -14.56 -0.73
N VAL A 51 1.11 -13.33 -0.25
CA VAL A 51 0.56 -12.87 1.03
C VAL A 51 -0.63 -11.94 0.82
N THR A 52 -1.77 -12.24 1.45
CA THR A 52 -2.93 -11.35 1.53
C THR A 52 -2.95 -10.62 2.89
N GLY A 53 -3.41 -9.37 2.92
CA GLY A 53 -3.46 -8.62 4.18
C GLY A 53 -3.66 -7.11 4.02
N PHE A 54 -3.22 -6.53 2.90
CA PHE A 54 -3.46 -5.13 2.59
C PHE A 54 -4.93 -4.87 2.26
N LYS A 55 -5.51 -3.88 2.94
CA LYS A 55 -6.90 -3.44 2.76
C LYS A 55 -6.92 -1.91 2.66
N ILE A 56 -7.69 -1.38 1.71
CA ILE A 56 -7.90 0.07 1.55
C ILE A 56 -9.32 0.41 1.99
N ARG A 57 -9.54 1.61 2.52
CA ARG A 57 -10.89 2.10 2.83
C ARG A 57 -11.28 3.25 1.92
N HIS A 58 -12.41 3.09 1.21
CA HIS A 58 -13.06 4.17 0.46
C HIS A 58 -14.57 4.10 0.76
N GLY A 59 -14.97 4.66 1.90
CA GLY A 59 -16.26 4.41 2.56
C GLY A 59 -16.29 3.03 3.25
N VAL A 60 -16.13 1.96 2.46
CA VAL A 60 -16.06 0.56 2.92
C VAL A 60 -14.63 0.00 2.80
N TRP A 61 -14.35 -1.08 3.52
CA TRP A 61 -13.09 -1.82 3.41
C TRP A 61 -13.06 -2.66 2.13
N ILE A 62 -12.06 -2.41 1.29
CA ILE A 62 -11.79 -3.15 0.06
C ILE A 62 -10.65 -4.12 0.35
N PRO A 63 -10.90 -5.45 0.31
CA PRO A 63 -9.87 -6.45 0.54
C PRO A 63 -8.94 -6.59 -0.67
N ASP A 64 -7.69 -6.95 -0.40
CA ASP A 64 -6.70 -7.37 -1.41
C ASP A 64 -6.57 -6.41 -2.60
N ALA A 65 -6.27 -5.14 -2.29
CA ALA A 65 -6.17 -4.05 -3.26
C ALA A 65 -4.94 -4.15 -4.19
N LYS A 66 -4.37 -5.34 -4.41
CA LYS A 66 -3.30 -5.62 -5.38
C LYS A 66 -3.73 -5.41 -6.84
N ARG A 67 -5.02 -5.24 -7.11
CA ARG A 67 -5.61 -5.21 -8.47
C ARG A 67 -5.77 -3.82 -9.09
N ILE A 68 -4.94 -2.85 -8.74
CA ILE A 68 -4.83 -1.61 -9.52
C ILE A 68 -3.60 -1.77 -10.44
N CYS A 69 -3.86 -2.07 -11.72
CA CYS A 69 -2.94 -2.47 -12.81
C CYS A 69 -2.74 -4.00 -13.06
N ARG A 70 -3.83 -4.71 -13.40
CA ARG A 70 -3.79 -5.81 -14.41
C ARG A 70 -4.28 -5.34 -15.79
N GLN A 71 -3.93 -4.11 -16.21
CA GLN A 71 -4.00 -3.78 -17.64
C GLN A 71 -2.66 -4.22 -18.26
N HIS A 72 -2.71 -5.24 -19.13
CA HIS A 72 -1.60 -5.85 -19.88
C HIS A 72 -0.75 -6.96 -19.25
N ARG A 73 -1.38 -7.98 -18.65
CA ARG A 73 -0.91 -9.36 -18.84
C ARG A 73 -2.08 -10.33 -18.98
N ARG A 74 -2.64 -10.39 -20.19
CA ARG A 74 -3.30 -11.58 -20.73
C ARG A 74 -2.27 -12.28 -21.64
N LEU A 75 -2.00 -13.54 -21.32
CA LEU A 75 -1.56 -14.62 -22.22
C LEU A 75 -0.22 -14.46 -22.96
N ARG A 76 0.84 -14.99 -22.36
CA ARG A 76 1.60 -16.13 -22.91
C ARG A 76 2.00 -17.04 -21.76
#